data_AF-A0A819B6J6-F1
#
_entry.id   AF-A0A819B6J6-F1
#
_cell.length_a   1.000
_cell.length_b   1.000
_cell.length_c   1.000
_cell.angle_alpha   90.00
_cell.angle_beta   90.00
_cell.angle_gamma   90.00
#
_symmetry.space_group_name_H-M   'P 1'
#
loop_
_entity.id
_entity.type
_entity.pdbx_description
1 polymer ?
#
loop_
_entity_poly.entity_id
_entity_poly.type
_entity_poly.pdbx_seq_one_letter_code
_entity_poly.pdbx_strand_id
1 'polypeptide(L)'
;MTAIVGTNTNDIVDLNIYMIPKTFRDPVLAKDCYIYEREKISDWIQKHHISPFTGQRLSVSDLQPDNRLQRLAAQQQDEEAYENFGEMMIPCVSPATPLIEDNSSESSRGSSKDSKTGFILIICLSICLIVFILGITVVGFKFYLAGNSNYIIRMC
;
A
#
# COMPACT_ATOMS: atom_id res chain seq x y z
N MET A 1 36.51 1.05 -13.13
CA MET A 1 36.57 0.11 -12.00
C MET A 1 35.26 0.26 -11.22
N THR A 2 34.26 -0.56 -11.55
CA THR A 2 32.93 -0.49 -10.93
C THR A 2 32.91 -1.52 -9.82
N ALA A 3 32.98 -1.07 -8.57
CA ALA A 3 32.89 -1.94 -7.40
C ALA A 3 31.43 -2.39 -7.27
N ILE A 4 31.18 -3.66 -7.54
CA ILE A 4 29.92 -4.32 -7.22
C ILE A 4 29.99 -4.56 -5.70
N VAL A 5 29.34 -3.68 -4.94
CA VAL A 5 29.16 -3.86 -3.49
C VAL A 5 28.29 -5.10 -3.32
N GLY A 6 28.92 -6.19 -2.86
CA GLY A 6 28.22 -7.41 -2.49
C GLY A 6 27.34 -7.13 -1.27
N THR A 7 26.04 -6.98 -1.49
CA THR A 7 25.05 -6.90 -0.42
C THR A 7 24.92 -8.30 0.18
N ASN A 8 25.39 -8.45 1.42
CA ASN A 8 25.27 -9.68 2.19
C ASN A 8 23.78 -9.94 2.44
N THR A 9 23.31 -11.15 2.14
CA THR A 9 21.89 -11.52 2.21
C THR A 9 21.31 -11.42 3.63
N ASN A 10 22.16 -11.31 4.65
CA ASN A 10 21.73 -11.09 6.04
C ASN A 10 21.28 -9.65 6.31
N ASP A 11 21.72 -8.67 5.53
CA ASP A 11 21.29 -7.26 5.66
C ASP A 11 19.86 -7.07 5.15
N ILE A 12 19.42 -7.94 4.22
CA ILE A 12 18.07 -7.92 3.61
C ILE A 12 16.99 -8.29 4.64
N VAL A 13 17.33 -9.14 5.62
CA VAL A 13 16.39 -9.56 6.67
C VAL A 13 16.20 -8.46 7.72
N ASP A 14 17.23 -7.64 7.97
CA ASP A 14 17.16 -6.51 8.90
C ASP A 14 16.36 -5.34 8.32
N LEU A 15 16.36 -5.14 7.00
CA LEU A 15 15.60 -4.09 6.32
C LEU A 15 14.08 -4.16 6.58
N ASN A 16 13.55 -5.36 6.82
CA ASN A 16 12.13 -5.56 7.15
C ASN A 16 11.74 -4.95 8.51
N ILE A 17 12.71 -4.71 9.40
CA ILE A 17 12.50 -4.08 10.71
C ILE A 17 12.49 -2.54 10.61
N TYR A 18 13.16 -1.97 9.60
CA TYR A 18 13.30 -0.52 9.43
C TYR A 18 12.25 0.08 8.47
N MET A 19 11.61 -0.74 7.63
CA MET A 19 10.79 -0.24 6.52
C MET A 19 9.36 0.14 6.91
N ILE A 20 8.64 -0.68 7.67
CA ILE A 20 7.25 -0.40 8.07
C ILE A 20 7.01 -1.10 9.41
N PRO A 21 7.16 -0.43 10.56
CA PRO A 21 6.57 -0.97 11.80
C PRO A 21 5.08 -1.19 11.56
N LYS A 22 4.47 -2.21 12.18
CA LYS A 22 3.03 -2.50 12.06
C LYS A 22 2.15 -1.24 12.23
N THR A 23 2.68 -0.26 12.96
CA THR A 23 2.14 1.08 13.13
C THR A 23 3.29 2.10 13.06
N PHE A 24 3.20 3.11 12.18
CA PHE A 24 4.14 4.23 12.17
C PHE A 24 3.91 5.12 13.39
N ARG A 25 4.96 5.48 14.13
CA ARG A 25 4.87 6.44 15.23
C ARG A 25 5.17 7.86 14.75
N ASP A 26 6.26 8.04 14.01
CA ASP A 26 6.63 9.31 13.38
C ASP A 26 7.03 9.10 11.92
N PRO A 27 6.03 8.99 11.02
CA PRO A 27 6.28 8.78 9.60
C PRO A 27 6.91 10.01 8.96
N VAL A 28 8.00 9.78 8.22
CA VAL A 28 8.72 10.79 7.44
C VAL A 28 8.78 10.41 5.97
N LEU A 29 8.48 11.37 5.11
CA LEU A 29 8.65 11.28 3.66
C LEU A 29 10.06 11.71 3.29
N ALA A 30 10.75 10.88 2.53
CA ALA A 30 12.05 11.21 1.95
C ALA A 30 11.92 11.65 0.49
N LYS A 31 12.99 12.27 -0.05
CA LYS A 31 13.03 12.75 -1.46
C LYS A 31 12.92 11.65 -2.53
N ASP A 32 13.16 10.40 -2.14
CA ASP A 32 12.98 9.22 -3.00
C ASP A 32 11.51 8.77 -3.07
N CYS A 33 10.60 9.54 -2.47
CA CYS A 33 9.15 9.31 -2.40
C CYS A 33 8.75 8.09 -1.56
N TYR A 34 9.64 7.60 -0.69
CA TYR A 34 9.32 6.56 0.28
C TYR A 34 9.08 7.15 1.67
N ILE A 35 8.28 6.44 2.45
CA ILE A 35 7.92 6.81 3.82
C ILE A 35 8.62 5.85 4.77
N TYR A 36 9.21 6.41 5.81
CA TYR A 36 9.97 5.68 6.80
C TYR A 36 9.58 6.10 8.21
N GLU A 37 9.94 5.29 9.20
CA GLU A 37 9.93 5.70 10.60
C GLU A 37 11.15 6.60 10.88
N ARG A 38 10.95 7.79 11.46
CA ARG A 38 12.03 8.80 11.63
C ARG A 38 13.27 8.24 12.30
N GLU A 39 13.11 7.56 13.43
CA GLU A 39 14.21 7.00 14.22
C GLU A 39 15.04 6.03 13.37
N LYS A 40 14.35 5.10 12.71
CA LYS A 40 14.93 4.02 11.90
C LYS A 40 15.70 4.55 10.71
N ILE A 41 15.12 5.47 9.94
CA ILE A 41 15.79 6.02 8.76
C ILE A 41 16.94 6.96 9.13
N SER A 42 16.85 7.68 10.26
CA SER A 42 17.93 8.55 10.73
C SER A 42 19.18 7.74 11.09
N ASP A 43 19.00 6.64 11.82
CA ASP A 43 20.08 5.71 12.16
C ASP A 43 20.71 5.08 10.92
N TRP A 44 19.87 4.70 9.94
CA TRP A 44 20.33 4.14 8.67
C TRP A 44 21.15 5.15 7.86
N ILE A 45 20.65 6.38 7.71
CA ILE A 45 21.33 7.44 6.97
C ILE A 45 22.68 7.76 7.61
N GLN A 46 22.76 7.79 8.95
CA GLN A 46 24.01 8.07 9.67
C GLN A 46 25.11 7.05 9.33
N LYS A 47 24.74 5.80 9.08
CA LYS A 47 25.68 4.72 8.73
C LYS A 47 25.95 4.64 7.22
N HIS A 48 24.90 4.67 6.41
CA HIS A 48 24.97 4.30 4.99
C HIS A 48 24.90 5.49 4.02
N HIS A 49 24.33 6.63 4.44
CA HIS A 49 24.17 7.84 3.62
C HIS A 49 23.41 7.63 2.30
N ILE A 50 22.56 6.59 2.24
CA ILE A 50 21.75 6.20 1.09
C ILE A 50 20.36 5.77 1.53
N SER A 51 19.41 5.86 0.61
CA SER A 51 18.09 5.28 0.71
C SER A 51 18.19 3.75 0.77
N PRO A 52 17.53 3.10 1.74
CA PRO A 52 17.51 1.64 1.83
C PRO A 52 16.81 0.98 0.63
N PHE A 53 15.80 1.62 0.02
CA PHE A 53 15.04 1.05 -1.10
C PHE A 53 15.65 1.32 -2.47
N THR A 54 16.15 2.54 -2.67
CA THR A 54 16.60 2.98 -4.00
C THR A 54 18.11 3.01 -4.13
N GLY A 55 18.85 2.91 -3.02
CA GLY A 55 20.30 3.09 -3.00
C GLY A 55 20.75 4.52 -3.32
N GLN A 56 19.82 5.46 -3.55
CA GLN A 56 20.14 6.84 -3.88
C GLN A 56 20.69 7.58 -2.66
N ARG A 57 21.58 8.55 -2.85
CA ARG A 57 22.12 9.36 -1.75
C ARG A 57 20.99 10.03 -0.97
N LEU A 58 20.95 9.84 0.34
CA LEU A 58 19.93 10.40 1.21
C LEU A 58 20.58 11.03 2.44
N SER A 59 20.08 12.19 2.85
CA SER A 59 20.54 12.92 4.03
C SER A 59 19.40 13.15 5.01
N VAL A 60 19.70 13.36 6.29
CA VAL A 60 18.68 13.60 7.32
C VAL A 60 17.86 14.86 7.03
N SER A 61 18.46 15.87 6.40
CA SER A 61 17.77 17.08 5.94
C SER A 61 16.78 16.86 4.80
N ASP A 62 16.86 15.72 4.10
CA ASP A 62 15.93 15.34 3.04
C ASP A 62 14.64 14.69 3.59
N LEU A 63 14.53 14.53 4.91
CA LEU A 63 13.37 13.91 5.58
C LEU A 63 12.35 14.96 6.01
N GLN A 64 11.14 14.84 5.50
CA GLN A 64 10.01 15.72 5.83
C GLN A 64 8.95 14.95 6.63
N PRO A 65 8.36 15.53 7.70
CA PRO A 65 7.24 14.89 8.38
C PRO A 65 6.05 14.66 7.44
N ASP A 66 5.46 13.45 7.46
CA ASP A 66 4.17 13.19 6.79
C ASP A 66 3.02 13.46 7.77
N ASN A 67 2.55 14.72 7.79
CA ASN A 67 1.44 15.16 8.63
C ASN A 67 0.12 14.40 8.37
N ARG A 68 -0.06 13.81 7.17
CA ARG A 68 -1.27 13.04 6.84
C ARG A 68 -1.24 11.70 7.56
N LEU A 69 -0.11 11.00 7.49
CA LEU A 69 0.05 9.72 8.20
C LEU A 69 0.12 9.91 9.71
N GLN A 70 0.71 10.99 10.21
CA GLN A 70 0.70 11.31 11.65
C GLN A 70 -0.73 11.43 12.19
N ARG A 71 -1.64 12.06 11.44
CA ARG A 71 -3.06 12.15 11.84
C ARG A 71 -3.74 10.78 11.86
N LEU A 72 -3.46 9.94 10.87
CA LEU A 72 -4.03 8.59 10.80
C LEU A 72 -3.47 7.69 11.93
N ALA A 73 -2.17 7.79 12.22
CA ALA A 73 -1.54 7.07 13.31
C ALA A 73 -2.11 7.48 14.68
N ALA A 74 -2.38 8.78 14.87
CA ALA A 74 -3.02 9.27 16.10
C ALA A 74 -4.43 8.70 16.28
N GLN A 75 -5.23 8.64 15.20
CA GLN A 75 -6.59 8.07 15.25
C GLN A 75 -6.61 6.58 15.61
N GLN A 76 -5.61 5.81 15.18
CA GLN A 76 -5.53 4.38 15.50
C GLN A 76 -5.12 4.09 16.96
N GLN A 77 -4.37 5.00 17.60
CA GLN A 77 -4.00 4.84 19.00
C GLN A 77 -5.19 5.02 19.95
N ASP A 78 -6.19 5.82 19.56
CA ASP A 78 -7.44 5.98 20.30
C ASP A 78 -8.28 4.69 20.27
N GLU A 79 -8.09 3.85 19.24
CA GLU A 79 -8.80 2.59 19.09
C GLU A 79 -8.15 1.43 19.90
N GLU A 80 -6.83 1.33 19.95
CA GLU A 80 -6.17 0.27 20.72
C GLU A 80 -6.29 0.44 22.26
N ALA A 81 -6.69 1.63 22.72
CA ALA A 81 -6.99 1.90 24.13
C ALA A 81 -8.34 1.33 24.59
N TYR A 82 -9.26 0.97 23.68
CA TYR A 82 -10.58 0.42 24.06
C TYR A 82 -10.60 -1.11 24.21
N GLU A 83 -9.69 -1.86 23.59
CA GLU A 83 -9.63 -3.33 23.71
C GLU A 83 -8.86 -3.81 24.94
N ASN A 84 -8.00 -2.97 25.53
CA ASN A 84 -7.15 -3.37 26.67
C ASN A 84 -7.82 -3.16 28.04
N PHE A 85 -9.10 -2.78 28.05
CA PHE A 85 -9.95 -2.67 29.25
C PHE A 85 -11.09 -3.71 29.19
N GLY A 86 -10.72 -4.99 29.08
CA GLY A 86 -11.63 -6.08 29.39
C GLY A 86 -11.96 -6.07 30.89
N GLU A 87 -13.24 -5.85 31.20
CA GLU A 87 -13.87 -5.84 32.53
C GLU A 87 -13.53 -4.66 33.45
N MET A 88 -14.25 -3.54 33.30
CA MET A 88 -15.19 -3.05 34.33
C MET A 88 -15.79 -1.68 33.92
N MET A 89 -17.12 -1.65 33.77
CA MET A 89 -18.03 -0.49 33.67
C MET A 89 -18.06 0.37 32.39
N ILE A 90 -19.19 0.22 31.67
CA ILE A 90 -19.99 1.33 31.10
C ILE A 90 -20.85 1.86 32.27
N PRO A 91 -20.99 3.18 32.53
CA PRO A 91 -22.04 3.92 31.80
C PRO A 91 -21.89 5.44 31.58
N CYS A 92 -22.46 5.81 30.41
CA CYS A 92 -23.21 7.01 30.02
C CYS A 92 -22.61 8.42 30.16
N VAL A 93 -22.30 9.08 29.03
CA VAL A 93 -22.76 10.46 28.69
C VAL A 93 -22.82 10.65 27.16
N SER A 94 -24.04 10.85 26.68
CA SER A 94 -24.42 11.74 25.57
C SER A 94 -25.80 12.28 25.93
N PRO A 95 -26.28 13.45 25.44
CA PRO A 95 -25.70 14.40 24.50
C PRO A 95 -25.80 15.89 24.97
N ALA A 96 -25.03 16.82 24.38
CA ALA A 96 -25.49 18.18 24.03
C ALA A 96 -24.34 19.01 23.42
N THR A 97 -24.49 19.28 22.12
CA THR A 97 -23.81 20.33 21.35
C THR A 97 -24.06 21.73 21.95
N PRO A 98 -23.14 22.68 21.82
CA PRO A 98 -23.48 24.08 21.56
C PRO A 98 -23.21 24.40 20.08
N LEU A 99 -24.28 24.79 19.38
CA LEU A 99 -24.20 25.55 18.13
C LEU A 99 -23.52 26.91 18.40
N ILE A 100 -22.74 27.40 17.43
CA ILE A 100 -22.22 28.78 17.17
C ILE A 100 -20.87 28.60 16.45
N GLU A 101 -20.54 29.21 15.31
CA GLU A 101 -21.24 29.98 14.30
C GLU A 101 -20.28 30.00 13.10
N ASP A 102 -20.83 30.17 11.91
CA ASP A 102 -20.08 30.23 10.66
C ASP A 102 -19.04 31.35 10.65
N ASN A 103 -17.87 31.10 10.04
CA ASN A 103 -17.24 32.05 9.14
C ASN A 103 -16.42 31.32 8.08
N SER A 104 -17.00 31.29 6.88
CA SER A 104 -16.32 31.34 5.58
C SER A 104 -15.24 32.44 5.60
N SER A 105 -14.13 32.41 4.87
CA SER A 105 -13.80 31.85 3.56
C SER A 105 -12.30 32.05 3.32
N GLU A 106 -11.65 31.10 2.65
CA GLU A 106 -10.71 31.28 1.51
C GLU A 106 -9.83 30.03 1.39
N SER A 107 -10.11 29.19 0.40
CA SER A 107 -9.50 29.29 -0.93
C SER A 107 -8.08 28.72 -0.97
N SER A 108 -7.99 27.42 -1.28
CA SER A 108 -6.99 26.92 -2.22
C SER A 108 -7.46 25.60 -2.81
N ARG A 109 -7.97 25.71 -4.04
CA ARG A 109 -8.26 24.60 -4.95
C ARG A 109 -6.96 23.82 -5.22
N GLY A 110 -6.86 22.62 -4.67
CA GLY A 110 -5.96 21.57 -5.14
C GLY A 110 -6.78 20.49 -5.83
N SER A 111 -6.88 20.56 -7.15
CA SER A 111 -7.55 19.58 -8.02
C SER A 111 -6.98 18.18 -7.81
N SER A 112 -7.71 17.29 -7.14
CA SER A 112 -7.39 15.86 -7.05
C SER A 112 -8.38 15.09 -7.92
N LYS A 113 -7.90 14.71 -9.11
CA LYS A 113 -8.65 14.00 -10.15
C LYS A 113 -9.04 12.60 -9.65
N ASP A 114 -10.32 12.41 -9.38
CA ASP A 114 -11.15 11.29 -9.80
C ASP A 114 -10.53 9.88 -9.70
N SER A 115 -10.53 9.35 -8.47
CA SER A 115 -10.30 7.93 -8.10
C SER A 115 -11.29 6.93 -8.76
N LYS A 116 -12.28 7.42 -9.51
CA LYS A 116 -13.31 6.59 -10.16
C LYS A 116 -12.82 5.92 -11.45
N THR A 117 -11.77 6.44 -12.08
CA THR A 117 -11.27 5.95 -13.38
C THR A 117 -10.56 4.59 -13.27
N GLY A 118 -9.93 4.29 -12.12
CA GLY A 118 -9.23 3.02 -11.90
C GLY A 118 -10.16 1.82 -11.76
N PHE A 119 -11.28 1.98 -11.05
CA PHE A 119 -12.25 0.90 -10.85
C PHE A 119 -12.92 0.46 -12.15
N ILE A 120 -13.21 1.40 -13.05
CA ILE A 120 -13.84 1.09 -14.35
C ILE A 120 -12.90 0.25 -15.22
N LEU A 121 -11.60 0.56 -15.24
CA LEU A 121 -10.61 -0.20 -16.01
C LEU A 121 -10.45 -1.64 -15.50
N ILE A 122 -10.45 -1.84 -14.18
CA ILE A 122 -10.35 -3.18 -13.57
C ILE A 122 -11.58 -4.02 -13.93
N ILE A 123 -12.78 -3.44 -13.85
CA ILE A 123 -14.04 -4.11 -14.22
C ILE A 123 -14.03 -4.47 -15.71
N CYS A 124 -13.63 -3.55 -16.58
CA CYS A 124 -13.52 -3.81 -18.02
C CYS A 124 -12.53 -4.94 -18.33
N LEU A 125 -11.34 -4.93 -17.74
CA LEU A 125 -10.34 -5.99 -17.95
C LEU A 125 -10.83 -7.36 -17.49
N SER A 126 -11.52 -7.41 -16.35
CA SER A 126 -12.13 -8.65 -15.82
C SER A 126 -13.16 -9.22 -16.80
N ILE A 127 -14.08 -8.39 -17.30
CA ILE A 127 -15.10 -8.82 -18.26
C ILE A 127 -14.46 -9.31 -19.56
N CYS A 128 -13.45 -8.60 -20.09
CA CYS A 128 -12.73 -9.02 -21.29
C CYS A 128 -12.06 -10.39 -21.11
N LEU A 129 -11.44 -10.64 -19.97
CA LEU A 129 -10.76 -11.90 -19.66
C LEU A 129 -11.76 -13.07 -19.61
N ILE A 130 -12.92 -12.87 -18.97
CA ILE A 130 -13.99 -13.87 -18.90
C ILE A 130 -14.48 -14.25 -20.31
N VAL A 131 -14.77 -13.26 -21.16
CA VAL A 131 -15.21 -13.50 -22.54
C VAL A 131 -14.13 -14.23 -23.35
N PHE A 132 -12.86 -13.89 -23.16
CA PHE A 132 -11.75 -14.54 -23.83
C PHE A 132 -11.60 -16.02 -23.43
N ILE A 133 -11.69 -16.33 -22.13
CA ILE A 133 -11.67 -17.72 -21.66
C ILE A 133 -12.83 -18.51 -22.25
N LEU A 134 -14.05 -17.95 -22.23
CA LEU A 134 -15.22 -18.61 -22.83
C LEU A 134 -15.06 -18.83 -24.35
N GLY A 135 -14.42 -17.89 -25.05
CA GLY A 135 -14.09 -18.05 -26.47
C GLY A 135 -13.12 -19.20 -26.71
N ILE A 136 -12.03 -19.27 -25.92
CA ILE A 136 -11.05 -20.35 -26.02
C ILE A 136 -11.68 -21.69 -25.71
N THR A 137 -12.53 -21.80 -24.67
CA THR A 137 -13.16 -23.08 -24.33
C THR A 137 -14.10 -23.54 -25.43
N VAL A 138 -14.87 -22.67 -26.07
CA VAL A 138 -15.76 -23.05 -27.18
C VAL A 138 -14.97 -23.50 -28.41
N VAL A 139 -13.92 -22.76 -28.79
CA VAL A 139 -13.08 -23.10 -29.95
C VAL A 139 -12.26 -24.38 -29.67
N GLY A 140 -11.65 -24.46 -28.49
CA GLY A 140 -10.90 -25.63 -28.03
C GLY A 140 -11.78 -26.87 -27.92
N PHE A 141 -13.01 -26.72 -27.44
CA PHE A 141 -13.98 -27.82 -27.37
C PHE A 141 -14.40 -28.32 -28.76
N LYS A 142 -14.60 -27.41 -29.73
CA LYS A 142 -14.85 -27.80 -31.13
C LYS A 142 -13.66 -28.54 -31.73
N PHE A 143 -12.44 -28.11 -31.44
CA PHE A 143 -11.22 -28.78 -31.91
C PHE A 143 -11.00 -30.13 -31.22
N TYR A 144 -11.30 -30.23 -29.93
CA TYR A 144 -11.25 -31.45 -29.14
C TYR A 144 -12.22 -32.52 -29.68
N LEU A 145 -13.45 -32.12 -30.00
CA LEU A 145 -14.43 -33.03 -30.62
C LEU A 145 -14.03 -33.44 -32.05
N ALA A 146 -13.45 -32.53 -32.85
CA ALA A 146 -13.01 -32.84 -34.21
C ALA A 146 -11.77 -33.76 -34.24
N GLY A 147 -10.83 -33.57 -33.31
CA GLY A 147 -9.59 -34.35 -33.23
C GLY A 147 -9.80 -35.80 -32.79
N ASN A 148 -10.82 -36.07 -31.97
CA ASN A 148 -11.06 -37.41 -31.43
C ASN A 148 -11.74 -38.38 -32.42
N SER A 149 -12.20 -37.89 -33.59
CA SER A 149 -12.84 -38.73 -34.60
C SER A 149 -11.83 -39.52 -35.46
N ASN A 150 -10.54 -39.14 -35.47
CA ASN A 150 -9.50 -39.81 -36.26
C ASN A 150 -8.79 -40.96 -35.54
N TYR A 151 -9.01 -41.17 -34.23
CA TYR A 151 -8.35 -42.25 -33.47
C TYR A 151 -9.14 -43.56 -33.41
N ILE A 152 -10.40 -43.59 -33.87
CA ILE A 152 -11.26 -44.79 -33.78
C ILE A 152 -11.26 -45.65 -35.07
N ILE A 153 -10.79 -45.15 -36.22
CA ILE A 153 -10.88 -45.88 -37.50
C ILE A 153 -9.63 -46.74 -37.82
N ARG A 154 -8.63 -46.82 -36.93
CA ARG A 154 -7.39 -47.59 -37.17
C ARG A 154 -7.23 -48.90 -36.37
N MET A 155 -8.32 -49.53 -35.94
CA MET A 155 -8.30 -50.81 -35.22
C MET A 155 -9.25 -51.90 -35.76
N CYS A 156 -9.54 -51.90 -37.06
CA CYS A 156 -10.10 -53.06 -37.74
C CYS A 156 -9.28 -53.40 -38.99
#